data_AF-A0A258EWI2-F1
#
_entry.id   AF-A0A258EWI2-F1
#
_cell.length_a   1.000
_cell.length_b   1.000
_cell.length_c   1.000
_cell.angle_alpha   90.00
_cell.angle_beta   90.00
_cell.angle_gamma   90.00
#
_symmetry.space_group_name_H-M   'P 1'
#
loop_
_entity.id
_entity.type
_entity.pdbx_description
1 polymer ?
#
loop_
_entity_poly.entity_id
_entity_poly.type
_entity_poly.pdbx_seq_one_letter_code
_entity_poly.pdbx_strand_id
1 'polypeptide(L)' 'DPARVAAYPDRAFSLNRVWDQMIAAGTAYGIIHAGGWCDVGLPEGIAAAEALLQAAADE' A
#
# COMPACT_ATOMS: atom_id res chain seq x y z
N ASP A 1 -15.00 -5.67 -7.74
CA ASP A 1 -15.31 -6.86 -8.55
C ASP A 1 -14.10 -7.78 -8.57
N PRO A 2 -14.16 -8.96 -7.91
CA PRO A 2 -13.06 -9.92 -7.87
C PRO A 2 -12.70 -10.51 -9.25
N ALA A 3 -13.57 -10.39 -10.26
CA ALA A 3 -13.29 -10.87 -11.61
C ALA A 3 -12.04 -10.22 -12.24
N ARG A 4 -11.68 -8.98 -11.84
CA ARG A 4 -10.49 -8.28 -12.35
C ARG A 4 -9.18 -8.96 -11.94
N VAL A 5 -9.14 -9.56 -10.75
CA VAL A 5 -7.98 -10.32 -10.26
C VAL A 5 -7.94 -11.67 -10.96
N ALA A 6 -9.08 -12.36 -11.07
CA ALA A 6 -9.19 -13.66 -11.73
C ALA A 6 -8.86 -13.63 -13.24
N ALA A 7 -8.90 -12.45 -13.87
CA ALA A 7 -8.51 -12.25 -15.26
C ALA A 7 -7.00 -12.45 -15.52
N TYR A 8 -6.17 -12.54 -14.47
CA TYR A 8 -4.74 -12.80 -14.58
C TYR A 8 -4.44 -14.28 -14.26
N PRO A 9 -4.14 -15.11 -15.28
CA PRO A 9 -3.98 -16.56 -15.11
C PRO A 9 -2.61 -16.96 -14.54
N ASP A 10 -1.64 -16.05 -14.54
CA ASP A 10 -0.30 -16.31 -14.03
C ASP A 10 -0.34 -16.61 -12.54
N ARG A 11 0.46 -17.60 -12.10
CA ARG A 11 0.58 -17.95 -10.67
C ARG A 11 1.05 -16.78 -9.81
N ALA A 12 1.79 -15.84 -10.40
CA ALA A 12 2.25 -14.62 -9.76
C ALA A 12 2.15 -13.47 -10.78
N PHE A 13 1.52 -12.38 -10.37
CA PHE A 13 1.40 -11.15 -11.14
C PHE A 13 1.34 -9.94 -10.20
N SER A 14 1.60 -8.74 -10.73
CA SER A 14 1.52 -7.50 -9.96
C SER A 14 0.06 -7.01 -9.86
N LEU A 15 -0.38 -6.70 -8.64
CA LEU A 15 -1.69 -6.06 -8.42
C LEU A 15 -1.80 -4.65 -8.99
N ASN A 16 -0.68 -3.98 -9.30
CA ASN A 16 -0.73 -2.64 -9.92
C ASN A 16 -1.52 -2.66 -11.23
N ARG A 17 -1.50 -3.75 -12.00
CA ARG A 17 -2.29 -3.87 -13.23
C ARG A 17 -3.79 -3.82 -12.96
N VAL A 18 -4.26 -4.39 -11.85
CA VAL A 18 -5.67 -4.32 -11.43
C VAL A 18 -6.01 -2.91 -10.96
N TRP A 19 -5.12 -2.28 -10.19
CA TRP A 19 -5.28 -0.91 -9.73
C TRP A 19 -5.36 0.09 -10.90
N ASP A 20 -4.50 -0.03 -11.90
CA ASP A 20 -4.51 0.80 -13.11
C ASP A 20 -5.87 0.73 -13.83
N GLN A 21 -6.43 -0.48 -13.97
CA GLN A 21 -7.75 -0.65 -14.58
C GLN A 21 -8.87 -0.05 -13.73
N MET A 22 -8.77 -0.08 -12.41
CA MET A 22 -9.75 0.51 -11.51
C MET A 22 -9.69 2.04 -11.54
N ILE A 23 -8.48 2.61 -11.56
CA ILE A 23 -8.24 4.05 -11.71
C ILE A 23 -8.79 4.54 -13.04
N ALA A 24 -8.47 3.87 -14.14
CA ALA A 24 -8.97 4.22 -15.48
C ALA A 24 -10.49 4.15 -15.58
N ALA A 25 -11.13 3.22 -14.87
CA ALA A 25 -12.58 3.09 -14.80
C ALA A 25 -13.25 4.07 -13.81
N GLY A 26 -12.48 4.91 -13.09
CA GLY A 26 -13.02 5.81 -12.06
C GLY A 26 -13.61 5.08 -10.85
N THR A 27 -13.13 3.86 -10.58
CA THR A 27 -13.63 2.99 -9.50
C THR A 27 -12.61 2.73 -8.39
N ALA A 28 -11.42 3.32 -8.50
CA ALA A 28 -10.43 3.35 -7.43
C ALA A 28 -10.70 4.58 -6.54
N TYR A 29 -10.99 4.34 -5.27
CA TYR A 29 -11.20 5.38 -4.26
C TYR A 29 -10.10 5.31 -3.22
N GLY A 30 -9.80 6.44 -2.58
CA GLY A 30 -8.76 6.53 -1.55
C GLY A 30 -9.09 7.59 -0.51
N ILE A 31 -8.34 7.55 0.59
CA ILE A 31 -8.37 8.55 1.66
C ILE A 31 -6.94 9.04 1.93
N ILE A 32 -6.82 10.23 2.49
CA ILE A 32 -5.54 10.72 2.99
C ILE A 32 -5.29 10.09 4.35
N HIS A 33 -4.19 9.35 4.47
CA HIS A 33 -3.73 8.85 5.76
C HIS A 33 -3.14 10.01 6.57
N ALA A 34 -3.77 10.33 7.70
CA ALA A 34 -3.28 11.31 8.64
C ALA A 34 -2.33 10.63 9.63
N GLY A 35 -1.15 11.21 9.85
CA GLY A 35 -0.12 10.65 10.73
C GLY A 35 1.07 10.07 9.96
N GLY A 36 1.99 9.49 10.73
CA GLY A 36 3.23 8.93 10.22
C GLY A 36 3.05 7.68 9.35
N TRP A 37 3.94 7.49 8.39
CA TRP A 37 4.06 6.25 7.62
C TRP A 37 5.54 5.98 7.32
N CYS A 38 5.95 4.71 7.39
CA CYS A 38 7.27 4.27 6.99
C CYS A 38 7.19 2.86 6.36
N ASP A 39 8.15 2.54 5.49
CA ASP A 39 8.33 1.21 4.92
C ASP A 39 9.39 0.44 5.72
N VAL A 40 9.08 -0.81 6.08
CA VAL A 40 9.93 -1.70 6.89
C VAL A 40 10.22 -2.99 6.11
N GLY A 41 10.44 -2.86 4.79
CA GLY A 41 10.80 -3.97 3.91
C GLY A 41 12.26 -4.42 4.00
N LEU A 42 13.14 -3.60 4.59
CA LEU A 42 14.56 -3.86 4.78
C LEU A 42 14.97 -3.58 6.24
N PRO A 43 16.06 -4.18 6.76
CA PRO A 43 16.49 -3.98 8.15
C PRO A 43 16.69 -2.51 8.54
N GLU A 44 17.21 -1.68 7.63
CA GLU A 44 17.40 -0.25 7.84
C GLU A 44 16.09 0.52 8.08
N GLY A 45 14.94 0.00 7.61
CA GLY A 45 13.63 0.61 7.84
C GLY A 45 13.15 0.50 9.29
N ILE A 46 13.72 -0.43 10.08
CA ILE A 46 13.32 -0.65 11.48
C ILE A 46 13.60 0.60 12.32
N ALA A 47 14.79 1.19 12.19
CA ALA A 47 15.17 2.37 12.95
C ALA A 47 14.26 3.57 12.63
N ALA A 48 13.84 3.72 11.37
CA ALA A 48 12.90 4.77 10.97
C ALA A 48 11.50 4.55 11.58
N ALA A 49 11.04 3.30 11.64
CA ALA A 49 9.77 2.94 12.27
C ALA A 49 9.80 3.17 13.79
N GLU A 50 10.87 2.76 14.46
CA GLU A 50 11.05 2.97 15.91
C GLU A 50 11.04 4.46 16.26
N ALA A 51 11.74 5.29 15.49
CA ALA A 51 11.74 6.74 15.68
C ALA A 51 10.34 7.35 15.46
N LEU A 52 9.61 6.88 14.44
CA LEU A 52 8.23 7.32 14.17
C LEU A 52 7.30 7.00 15.35
N LEU A 53 7.41 5.79 15.91
CA LEU A 53 6.61 5.34 17.05
C LEU A 53 6.94 6.12 18.32
N GLN A 54 8.22 6.42 18.57
CA GLN A 54 8.61 7.24 19.71
C GLN A 54 8.04 8.66 19.59
N ALA A 55 8.16 9.29 18.43
CA ALA A 55 7.61 10.62 18.19
C ALA A 55 6.08 10.67 18.38
N ALA A 56 5.37 9.62 17.95
CA ALA A 56 3.92 9.51 18.13
C ALA A 56 3.50 9.25 19.58
N ALA A 57 4.37 8.68 20.42
CA ALA A 57 4.11 8.45 21.84
C ALA A 57 4.36 9.69 22.71
N ASP A 58 5.17 10.63 22.21
CA ASP A 58 5.52 11.88 22.89
C ASP A 58 4.51 13.03 22.61
N GLU A 59 3.56 12.84 21.69
CA GLU A 59 2.39 13.71 21.43
C GLU A 59 1.19 13.40 22.34
#